data_AF-A0A6H2BXF8-F1
#
_entry.id   AF-A0A6H2BXF8-F1
#
_cell.length_a   1.000
_cell.length_b   1.000
_cell.length_c   1.000
_cell.angle_alpha   90.00
_cell.angle_beta   90.00
_cell.angle_gamma   90.00
#
_symmetry.space_group_name_H-M   'P 1'
#
loop_
_entity.id
_entity.type
_entity.pdbx_description
1 polymer ?
#
loop_
_entity_poly.entity_id
_entity_poly.type
_entity_poly.pdbx_seq_one_letter_code
_entity_poly.pdbx_strand_id
1 'polypeptide(L)'
;MYNRQLGEMLPWFDKKGRNAYAVTQAFTTSVDNTYKAAMSSLKAAIALKISEEKKWQKHLTFIFPVIVIDGSLFESYLNPSGELVVDAVEKGFLHFPLEINGLIGTNIYVVTLGSLPHFINEAKKLNSELLKLFTDVNSDNYSSLDERFRC
;
A
#
# COMPACT_ATOMS: atom_id res chain seq x y z
N MET A 1 -3.19 14.13 -12.10
CA MET A 1 -3.98 13.57 -13.23
C MET A 1 -3.59 12.14 -13.62
N TYR A 2 -2.37 11.66 -13.35
CA TYR A 2 -1.92 10.30 -13.72
C TYR A 2 -2.52 9.15 -12.87
N ASN A 3 -2.84 9.40 -11.59
CA ASN A 3 -3.38 8.38 -10.67
C ASN A 3 -4.74 7.79 -11.07
N ARG A 4 -5.52 8.47 -11.91
CA ARG A 4 -6.89 8.03 -12.27
C ARG A 4 -6.89 6.87 -13.27
N GLN A 5 -5.95 6.86 -14.22
CA GLN A 5 -5.85 5.83 -15.26
C GLN A 5 -5.34 4.49 -14.70
N LEU A 6 -4.38 4.51 -13.77
CA LEU A 6 -3.90 3.29 -13.09
C LEU A 6 -4.94 2.69 -12.15
N GLY A 7 -5.74 3.50 -11.45
CA GLY A 7 -6.83 3.00 -10.60
C GLY A 7 -7.96 2.33 -11.38
N GLU A 8 -8.26 2.82 -12.59
CA GLU A 8 -9.24 2.20 -13.50
C GLU A 8 -8.72 0.89 -14.12
N MET A 9 -7.41 0.80 -14.40
CA MET A 9 -6.78 -0.41 -14.96
C MET A 9 -6.41 -1.46 -13.91
N LEU A 10 -6.10 -1.03 -12.69
CA LEU A 10 -5.71 -1.88 -11.56
C LEU A 10 -6.49 -1.42 -10.32
N PRO A 11 -7.69 -1.98 -10.09
CA PRO A 11 -8.56 -1.62 -8.96
C PRO A 11 -7.89 -1.75 -7.60
N TRP A 12 -6.81 -2.55 -7.52
CA TRP A 12 -5.95 -2.64 -6.34
C TRP A 12 -5.42 -1.29 -5.86
N PHE A 13 -5.07 -0.39 -6.78
CA PHE A 13 -4.58 0.94 -6.48
C PHE A 13 -5.72 1.93 -6.24
N ASP A 14 -6.93 1.60 -6.67
CA ASP A 14 -8.13 2.36 -6.35
C ASP A 14 -8.57 2.04 -4.91
N LYS A 15 -8.02 2.80 -3.98
CA LYS A 15 -8.39 2.74 -2.56
C LYS A 15 -9.75 3.40 -2.34
N LYS A 16 -10.81 2.72 -2.80
CA LYS A 16 -12.19 3.03 -2.44
C LYS A 16 -12.38 2.72 -0.96
N GLY A 17 -12.23 3.75 -0.14
CA GLY A 17 -12.31 3.67 1.32
C GLY A 17 -11.77 4.93 1.97
N ARG A 18 -11.89 5.01 3.29
CA ARG A 18 -11.27 6.10 4.05
C ARG A 18 -9.78 5.83 4.20
N ASN A 19 -8.95 6.73 3.68
CA ASN A 19 -7.51 6.67 3.93
C ASN A 19 -7.25 7.16 5.35
N ALA A 20 -6.59 6.34 6.15
CA ALA A 20 -6.17 6.74 7.48
C ALA A 20 -4.86 7.55 7.38
N TYR A 21 -4.84 8.70 8.03
CA TYR A 21 -3.63 9.52 8.22
C TYR A 21 -2.91 9.21 9.53
N ALA A 22 -3.60 8.52 10.44
CA ALA A 22 -3.07 8.04 11.70
C ALA A 22 -3.79 6.75 12.07
N VAL A 23 -3.08 5.84 12.73
CA VAL A 23 -3.66 4.69 13.43
C VAL A 23 -3.07 4.69 14.82
N THR A 24 -3.86 4.36 15.82
CA THR A 24 -3.44 4.29 17.22
C THR A 24 -4.00 3.03 17.86
N GLN A 25 -3.29 2.52 18.87
CA GLN A 25 -3.79 1.42 19.69
C GLN A 25 -4.73 2.00 20.76
N ALA A 26 -5.94 1.48 20.84
CA ALA A 26 -6.90 1.88 21.87
C ALA A 26 -6.35 1.58 23.29
N PHE A 27 -6.68 2.45 24.25
CA PHE A 27 -6.36 2.29 25.67
C PHE A 27 -4.85 2.25 26.04
N THR A 28 -4.00 3.02 25.35
CA THR A 28 -2.55 3.10 25.68
C THR A 28 -2.14 4.46 26.26
N THR A 29 -1.08 4.47 27.07
CA THR A 29 -0.64 5.65 27.85
C THR A 29 0.73 6.21 27.47
N SER A 30 1.52 5.60 26.56
CA SER A 30 2.85 6.18 26.22
C SER A 30 3.57 5.65 24.98
N VAL A 31 3.36 4.39 24.53
CA VAL A 31 4.14 3.80 23.42
C VAL A 31 3.29 3.64 22.18
N ASP A 32 3.64 4.37 21.12
CA ASP A 32 3.00 4.27 19.81
C ASP A 32 3.51 3.03 19.03
N ASN A 33 3.00 1.86 19.42
CA ASN A 33 3.30 0.59 18.76
C ASN A 33 2.88 0.58 17.29
N THR A 34 1.80 1.29 16.97
CA THR A 34 1.29 1.39 15.62
C THR A 34 2.27 2.14 14.72
N TYR A 35 2.73 3.32 15.14
CA TYR A 35 3.72 4.07 14.41
C TYR A 35 5.01 3.27 14.23
N LYS A 36 5.46 2.54 15.27
CA LYS A 36 6.62 1.64 15.17
C LYS A 36 6.41 0.54 14.13
N ALA A 37 5.24 -0.09 14.08
CA ALA A 37 4.90 -1.11 13.09
C ALA A 37 4.91 -0.55 11.66
N ALA A 38 4.27 0.61 11.46
CA ALA A 38 4.26 1.34 10.20
C ALA A 38 5.68 1.67 9.72
N MET A 39 6.49 2.31 10.56
CA MET A 39 7.87 2.66 10.22
C MET A 39 8.74 1.44 9.94
N SER A 40 8.56 0.35 10.70
CA SER A 40 9.33 -0.88 10.51
C SER A 40 8.98 -1.56 9.18
N SER A 41 7.69 -1.66 8.86
CA SER A 41 7.24 -2.24 7.59
C SER A 41 7.72 -1.43 6.37
N LEU A 42 7.71 -0.10 6.48
CA LEU A 42 8.22 0.78 5.44
C LEU A 42 9.73 0.65 5.25
N LYS A 43 10.50 0.65 6.34
CA LYS A 43 11.96 0.43 6.28
C LYS A 43 12.30 -0.93 5.67
N ALA A 44 11.55 -1.98 6.02
CA ALA A 44 11.72 -3.30 5.42
C ALA A 44 11.46 -3.28 3.91
N ALA A 45 10.40 -2.61 3.46
CA ALA A 45 10.11 -2.44 2.04
C ALA A 45 11.23 -1.71 1.29
N ILE A 46 11.77 -0.64 1.86
CA ILE A 46 12.90 0.11 1.28
C ILE A 46 14.16 -0.76 1.23
N ALA A 47 14.48 -1.48 2.31
CA ALA A 47 15.64 -2.35 2.35
C ALA A 47 15.55 -3.46 1.28
N LEU A 48 14.37 -4.04 1.10
CA LEU A 48 14.10 -4.99 0.02
C LEU A 48 14.31 -4.36 -1.36
N LYS A 49 13.75 -3.17 -1.61
CA LYS A 49 13.97 -2.42 -2.87
C LYS A 49 15.45 -2.24 -3.18
N ILE A 50 16.22 -1.71 -2.22
CA ILE A 50 17.67 -1.49 -2.37
C ILE A 50 18.40 -2.82 -2.62
N SER A 51 17.97 -3.91 -1.98
CA SER A 51 18.58 -5.23 -2.18
C SER A 51 18.32 -5.80 -3.58
N GLU A 52 17.14 -5.54 -4.15
CA GLU A 52 16.79 -5.97 -5.51
C GLU A 52 17.52 -5.12 -6.57
N GLU A 53 17.67 -3.81 -6.36
CA GLU A 53 18.45 -2.91 -7.25
C GLU A 53 19.92 -3.33 -7.40
N LYS A 54 20.50 -3.98 -6.38
CA LYS A 54 21.88 -4.51 -6.43
C LYS A 54 22.01 -5.76 -7.30
N LYS A 55 20.91 -6.43 -7.64
CA LYS A 55 20.93 -7.56 -8.57
C LYS A 55 20.99 -6.99 -9.99
N TRP A 56 21.98 -7.44 -10.77
CA TRP A 56 22.29 -6.92 -12.12
C TRP A 56 21.21 -7.19 -13.20
N GLN A 57 19.99 -7.54 -12.81
CA GLN A 57 18.87 -7.75 -13.71
C GLN A 57 17.92 -6.55 -13.65
N LYS A 58 17.64 -5.93 -14.80
CA LYS A 58 16.61 -4.88 -14.91
C LYS A 58 15.23 -5.53 -14.78
N HIS A 59 14.64 -5.47 -13.59
CA HIS A 59 13.27 -5.90 -13.33
C HIS A 59 12.49 -4.77 -12.65
N LEU A 60 11.18 -4.71 -12.94
CA LEU A 60 10.28 -3.82 -12.22
C LEU A 60 9.91 -4.48 -10.89
N THR A 61 10.16 -3.79 -9.78
CA THR A 61 9.90 -4.30 -8.43
C THR A 61 8.79 -3.50 -7.77
N PHE A 62 7.71 -4.18 -7.43
CA PHE A 62 6.60 -3.62 -6.66
C PHE A 62 6.61 -4.23 -5.26
N ILE A 63 6.60 -3.38 -4.24
CA ILE A 63 6.59 -3.80 -2.84
C ILE A 63 5.41 -3.17 -2.14
N PHE A 64 4.54 -4.01 -1.57
CA PHE A 64 3.34 -3.60 -0.87
C PHE A 64 3.50 -3.93 0.62
N PRO A 65 3.90 -2.97 1.47
CA PRO A 65 4.02 -3.22 2.90
C PRO A 65 2.65 -3.53 3.50
N VAL A 66 2.57 -4.60 4.29
CA VAL A 66 1.37 -5.03 5.00
C VAL A 66 1.68 -5.27 6.48
N ILE A 67 0.79 -4.78 7.33
CA ILE A 67 0.74 -5.04 8.77
C ILE A 67 -0.44 -5.95 9.01
N VAL A 68 -0.19 -7.09 9.64
CA VAL A 68 -1.22 -8.01 10.08
C VAL A 68 -1.42 -7.83 11.57
N ILE A 69 -2.67 -7.61 12.01
CA ILE A 69 -3.01 -7.53 13.42
C ILE A 69 -3.80 -8.77 13.84
N ASP A 70 -3.41 -9.37 14.97
CA ASP A 70 -4.18 -10.40 15.63
C ASP A 70 -5.09 -9.73 16.66
N GLY A 71 -6.19 -9.16 16.16
CA GLY A 71 -7.11 -8.33 16.95
C GLY A 71 -8.12 -7.60 16.06
N SER A 72 -8.94 -6.76 16.70
CA SER A 72 -9.96 -5.97 16.01
C SER A 72 -9.38 -4.67 15.46
N LEU A 73 -9.74 -4.35 14.21
CA LEU A 73 -9.45 -3.06 13.58
C LEU A 73 -10.73 -2.24 13.54
N PHE A 74 -10.60 -0.94 13.82
CA PHE A 74 -11.71 0.01 13.77
C PHE A 74 -11.31 1.21 12.92
N GLU A 75 -12.26 1.73 12.15
CA GLU A 75 -12.15 3.03 11.52
C GLU A 75 -13.00 4.05 12.28
N SER A 76 -12.53 5.29 12.34
CA SER A 76 -13.24 6.39 12.98
C SER A 76 -13.32 7.56 12.00
N TYR A 77 -14.50 8.14 11.86
CA TYR A 77 -14.74 9.25 10.94
C TYR A 77 -15.91 10.13 11.39
N LEU A 78 -16.00 11.33 10.83
CA LEU A 78 -17.18 12.20 10.99
C LEU A 78 -18.15 11.91 9.84
N ASN A 79 -19.41 11.64 10.17
CA ASN A 79 -20.47 11.50 9.17
C ASN A 79 -20.90 12.88 8.61
N PRO A 80 -21.81 12.95 7.61
CA PRO A 80 -22.28 14.22 7.07
C PRO A 80 -22.98 15.14 8.07
N SER A 81 -23.51 14.62 9.18
CA SER A 81 -24.08 15.40 10.30
C SER A 81 -23.01 15.90 11.28
N GLY A 82 -21.74 15.54 11.11
CA GLY A 82 -20.63 15.92 11.99
C GLY A 82 -20.50 15.04 13.25
N GLU A 83 -21.18 13.90 13.30
CA GLU A 83 -21.12 12.97 14.42
C GLU A 83 -19.97 11.97 14.23
N LEU A 84 -19.31 11.62 15.34
CA LEU A 84 -18.26 10.61 15.37
C LEU A 84 -18.87 9.21 15.20
N VAL A 85 -18.46 8.53 14.13
CA VAL A 85 -18.80 7.13 13.87
C VAL A 85 -17.55 6.29 14.02
N VAL A 86 -17.70 5.13 14.67
CA VAL A 86 -16.64 4.13 14.83
C VAL A 86 -17.18 2.79 14.35
N ASP A 87 -16.56 2.25 13.30
CA ASP A 87 -16.98 0.99 12.68
C ASP A 87 -15.85 -0.05 12.75
N ALA A 88 -16.21 -1.29 13.04
CA ALA A 88 -15.28 -2.42 12.92
C ALA A 88 -15.03 -2.71 11.44
N VAL A 89 -13.76 -2.86 11.07
CA VAL A 89 -13.34 -3.14 9.69
C VAL A 89 -12.33 -4.27 9.66
N GLU A 90 -12.26 -4.97 8.54
CA GLU A 90 -11.31 -6.08 8.37
C GLU A 90 -10.01 -5.63 7.70
N LYS A 91 -10.02 -4.46 7.06
CA LYS A 91 -8.90 -3.88 6.32
C LYS A 91 -8.93 -2.36 6.36
N GLY A 92 -7.75 -1.75 6.32
CA GLY A 92 -7.56 -0.31 6.22
C GLY A 92 -6.25 0.03 5.51
N PHE A 93 -6.08 1.31 5.17
CA PHE A 93 -4.88 1.81 4.50
C PHE A 93 -4.34 3.00 5.27
N LEU A 94 -3.04 2.93 5.59
CA LEU A 94 -2.28 4.06 6.09
C LEU A 94 -1.62 4.75 4.92
N HIS A 95 -2.03 5.99 4.65
CA HIS A 95 -1.38 6.82 3.66
C HIS A 95 -0.22 7.58 4.32
N PHE A 96 1.00 7.26 3.93
CA PHE A 96 2.19 8.00 4.34
C PHE A 96 2.59 8.93 3.21
N PRO A 97 2.31 10.24 3.31
CA PRO A 97 2.73 11.22 2.31
C PRO A 97 4.24 11.49 2.37
N LEU A 98 5.02 10.72 3.15
CA LEU A 98 6.45 10.93 3.29
C LEU A 98 7.16 10.59 1.97
N GLU A 99 7.80 11.59 1.40
CA GLU A 99 8.73 11.41 0.29
C GLU A 99 10.02 10.81 0.84
N ILE A 100 10.31 9.56 0.46
CA ILE A 100 11.59 8.92 0.82
C ILE A 100 12.38 8.73 -0.47
N ASN A 101 13.49 9.46 -0.59
CA ASN A 101 14.39 9.42 -1.75
C ASN A 101 13.69 9.75 -3.10
N GLY A 102 12.83 10.77 -3.15
CA GLY A 102 12.12 11.17 -4.38
C GLY A 102 10.91 10.31 -4.75
N LEU A 103 10.58 9.29 -3.94
CA LEU A 103 9.42 8.43 -4.18
C LEU A 103 8.19 9.00 -3.47
N ILE A 104 7.16 9.34 -4.26
CA ILE A 104 5.89 9.89 -3.76
C ILE A 104 5.07 8.78 -3.09
N GLY A 105 4.67 9.01 -1.84
CA GLY A 105 3.52 8.41 -1.17
C GLY A 105 3.49 6.88 -1.09
N THR A 106 3.78 6.31 0.09
CA THR A 106 3.60 4.87 0.34
C THR A 106 2.28 4.59 1.03
N ASN A 107 1.62 3.50 0.63
CA ASN A 107 0.43 3.00 1.29
C ASN A 107 0.78 1.72 2.03
N ILE A 108 0.57 1.72 3.36
CA ILE A 108 0.72 0.53 4.19
C ILE A 108 -0.66 -0.08 4.40
N TYR A 109 -0.78 -1.36 4.07
CA TYR A 109 -2.01 -2.11 4.30
C TYR A 109 -2.06 -2.53 5.76
N VAL A 110 -3.22 -2.39 6.40
CA VAL A 110 -3.48 -2.93 7.72
C VAL A 110 -4.62 -3.91 7.57
N VAL A 111 -4.38 -5.18 7.92
CA VAL A 111 -5.38 -6.26 7.80
C VAL A 111 -5.46 -7.03 9.11
N THR A 112 -6.66 -7.48 9.45
CA THR A 112 -6.85 -8.45 10.54
C THR A 112 -6.32 -9.82 10.12
N LEU A 113 -5.95 -10.66 11.10
CA LEU A 113 -5.50 -12.02 10.84
C LEU A 113 -6.54 -12.84 10.07
N GLY A 114 -7.83 -12.65 10.38
CA GLY A 114 -8.94 -13.31 9.69
C GLY A 114 -9.06 -12.94 8.21
N SER A 115 -8.67 -11.71 7.83
CA SER A 115 -8.73 -11.22 6.44
C SER A 115 -7.43 -11.43 5.66
N LEU A 116 -6.38 -11.96 6.29
CA LEU A 116 -5.09 -12.24 5.63
C LEU A 116 -5.23 -13.17 4.40
N PRO A 117 -5.99 -14.29 4.44
CA PRO A 117 -6.16 -15.15 3.26
C PRO A 117 -6.80 -14.42 2.08
N HIS A 118 -7.74 -13.51 2.36
CA HIS A 118 -8.33 -12.65 1.34
C HIS A 118 -7.24 -11.78 0.73
N PHE A 119 -6.53 -10.99 1.54
CA PHE A 119 -5.43 -10.13 1.10
C PHE A 119 -4.39 -10.85 0.23
N ILE A 120 -3.98 -12.07 0.60
CA ILE A 120 -3.01 -12.87 -0.17
C ILE A 120 -3.55 -13.19 -1.57
N ASN A 121 -4.81 -13.61 -1.68
CA ASN A 121 -5.44 -13.90 -2.98
C ASN A 121 -5.56 -12.65 -3.84
N GLU A 122 -5.93 -11.56 -3.20
CA GLU A 122 -6.10 -10.24 -3.76
C GLU A 122 -4.72 -9.75 -4.32
N ALA A 123 -3.61 -9.94 -3.58
CA ALA A 123 -2.24 -9.64 -4.01
C ALA A 123 -1.72 -10.55 -5.14
N LYS A 124 -2.09 -11.84 -5.12
CA LYS A 124 -1.76 -12.78 -6.22
C LYS A 124 -2.42 -12.38 -7.54
N LYS A 125 -3.67 -11.91 -7.48
CA LYS A 125 -4.38 -11.38 -8.65
C LYS A 125 -3.67 -10.15 -9.19
N LEU A 126 -3.33 -9.19 -8.33
CA LEU A 126 -2.55 -8.02 -8.72
C LEU A 126 -1.23 -8.41 -9.40
N ASN A 127 -0.47 -9.33 -8.84
CA ASN A 127 0.79 -9.76 -9.44
C ASN A 127 0.58 -10.32 -10.87
N SER A 128 -0.50 -11.07 -11.07
CA SER A 128 -0.86 -11.60 -12.39
C SER A 128 -1.27 -10.50 -13.37
N GLU A 129 -1.97 -9.47 -12.90
CA GLU A 129 -2.38 -8.31 -13.71
C GLU A 129 -1.18 -7.41 -14.07
N LEU A 130 -0.29 -7.13 -13.10
CA LEU A 130 0.97 -6.42 -13.34
C LEU A 130 1.82 -7.17 -14.35
N LEU A 131 1.96 -8.50 -14.21
CA LEU A 131 2.69 -9.31 -15.18
C LEU A 131 2.09 -9.17 -16.58
N LYS A 132 0.77 -9.28 -16.76
CA LYS A 132 0.13 -9.09 -18.07
C LYS A 132 0.45 -7.71 -18.65
N LEU A 133 0.24 -6.65 -17.87
CA LEU A 133 0.49 -5.27 -18.30
C LEU A 133 1.92 -5.06 -18.77
N PHE A 134 2.91 -5.63 -18.08
CA PHE A 134 4.32 -5.45 -18.44
C PHE A 134 4.86 -6.51 -19.41
N THR A 135 4.14 -7.62 -19.63
CA THR A 135 4.50 -8.62 -20.66
C THR A 135 3.96 -8.19 -22.03
N ASP A 136 2.78 -7.59 -22.09
CA ASP A 136 2.20 -7.04 -23.33
C ASP A 136 3.00 -5.82 -23.86
N VAL A 137 3.75 -5.13 -23.00
CA VAL A 137 4.61 -3.99 -23.38
C VAL A 137 6.00 -4.43 -23.87
N ASN A 138 6.38 -5.69 -23.63
CA ASN A 138 7.69 -6.24 -24.00
C ASN A 138 7.84 -6.58 -25.49
N SER A 139 6.83 -6.36 -26.33
CA SER A 139 6.99 -6.54 -27.78
C SER A 139 7.70 -5.37 -28.47
N ASP A 140 7.67 -4.12 -27.96
CA ASP A 140 8.13 -2.99 -28.80
C ASP A 140 8.87 -1.80 -28.18
N ASN A 141 8.84 -1.45 -26.88
CA ASN A 141 9.53 -0.21 -26.44
C ASN A 141 9.84 -0.07 -24.94
N TYR A 142 10.97 -0.62 -24.50
CA TYR A 142 11.51 -0.37 -23.14
C TYR A 142 11.98 1.07 -22.92
N SER A 143 12.32 1.81 -23.97
CA SER A 143 12.78 3.20 -23.91
C SER A 143 11.67 4.20 -23.54
N SER A 144 10.41 3.88 -23.83
CA SER A 144 9.28 4.79 -23.61
C SER A 144 8.62 4.68 -22.22
N LEU A 145 8.93 3.62 -21.48
CA LEU A 145 8.45 3.43 -20.10
C LEU A 145 9.28 4.25 -19.09
N ASP A 146 10.58 4.43 -19.33
CA ASP A 146 11.48 5.19 -18.43
C ASP A 146 11.07 6.67 -18.34
N GLU A 147 10.48 7.25 -19.39
CA GLU A 147 9.97 8.63 -19.37
C GLU A 147 8.60 8.77 -18.71
N ARG A 148 7.74 7.74 -18.73
CA ARG A 148 6.39 7.80 -18.15
C ARG A 148 6.35 7.60 -16.63
N PHE A 149 7.38 6.95 -16.08
CA PHE A 149 7.46 6.60 -14.66
C PHE A 149 8.60 7.30 -13.91
N ARG A 150 9.34 8.20 -14.57
CA ARG A 150 10.19 9.18 -13.89
C ARG A 150 9.31 10.23 -13.22
N CYS A 151 8.97 9.98 -11.96
CA CYS A 151 8.69 11.05 -11.00
C CYS A 151 10.01 11.69 -10.59
#